data_AF-A0A0F3KV50-F1
#
_entry.id   AF-A0A0F3KV50-F1
#
_cell.length_a   1.000
_cell.length_b   1.000
_cell.length_c   1.000
_cell.angle_alpha   90.00
_cell.angle_beta   90.00
_cell.angle_gamma   90.00
#
_symmetry.space_group_name_H-M   'P 1'
#
loop_
_entity.id
_entity.type
_entity.pdbx_description
1 polymer ?
#
loop_
_entity_poly.entity_id
_entity_poly.type
_entity_poly.pdbx_seq_one_letter_code
_entity_poly.pdbx_strand_id
1 'polypeptide(L)'
;MATIDEDILLARAQLAIDAMAISRAMLDRDFDEARFRAHLVLCEASTMALPAVGGAAQAVLNVLGPLGSVPAPGIGRALLELSGAIDAVERT
;
A
#
# COMPACT_ATOMS: atom_id res chain seq x y z
N MET A 1 9.17 -1.39 -27.73
CA MET A 1 9.88 -1.08 -26.47
C MET A 1 9.36 0.27 -25.94
N ALA A 2 8.06 0.35 -25.71
CA ALA A 2 7.35 1.56 -25.24
C ALA A 2 6.17 1.18 -24.31
N THR A 3 5.60 -0.01 -24.52
CA THR A 3 4.49 -0.56 -23.73
C THR A 3 4.87 -0.90 -22.27
N ILE A 4 6.10 -1.39 -22.04
CA ILE A 4 6.55 -1.82 -20.70
C ILE A 4 6.67 -0.62 -19.74
N ASP A 5 7.15 0.53 -20.21
CA ASP A 5 7.27 1.73 -19.37
C ASP A 5 5.89 2.30 -18.99
N GLU A 6 4.91 2.21 -19.89
CA GLU A 6 3.53 2.64 -19.63
C GLU A 6 2.83 1.71 -18.63
N ASP A 7 3.01 0.40 -18.75
CA ASP A 7 2.47 -0.58 -17.82
C ASP A 7 3.05 -0.40 -16.39
N ILE A 8 4.36 -0.13 -16.28
CA ILE A 8 5.03 0.15 -14.99
C ILE A 8 4.52 1.46 -14.39
N LEU A 9 4.40 2.51 -15.20
CA LEU A 9 3.88 3.80 -14.77
C LEU A 9 2.43 3.68 -14.26
N LEU A 10 1.59 2.94 -14.99
CA LEU A 10 0.20 2.71 -14.62
C LEU A 10 0.09 1.89 -13.33
N ALA A 11 0.90 0.84 -13.18
CA ALA A 11 0.94 0.04 -11.97
C ALA A 11 1.33 0.88 -10.74
N ARG A 12 2.36 1.72 -10.87
CA ARG A 12 2.78 2.64 -9.80
C ARG A 12 1.72 3.67 -9.46
N ALA A 13 1.09 4.27 -10.46
CA ALA A 13 0.01 5.22 -10.25
C ALA A 13 -1.16 4.59 -9.50
N GLN A 14 -1.55 3.36 -9.86
CA GLN A 14 -2.61 2.63 -9.18
C GLN A 14 -2.25 2.34 -7.72
N LEU A 15 -1.07 1.78 -7.46
CA LEU A 15 -0.59 1.49 -6.10
C LEU A 15 -0.52 2.77 -5.23
N ALA A 16 -0.11 3.90 -5.81
CA ALA A 16 -0.08 5.18 -5.12
C ALA A 16 -1.49 5.69 -4.77
N ILE A 17 -2.45 5.53 -5.67
CA ILE A 17 -3.86 5.86 -5.42
C ILE A 17 -4.41 5.02 -4.26
N ASP A 18 -4.13 3.73 -4.24
CA ASP A 18 -4.60 2.84 -3.18
C ASP A 18 -3.91 3.14 -1.84
N ALA A 19 -2.61 3.45 -1.84
CA ALA A 19 -1.91 3.90 -0.63
C ALA A 19 -2.47 5.22 -0.06
N MET A 20 -2.85 6.16 -0.93
CA MET A 20 -3.56 7.38 -0.52
C MET A 20 -4.94 7.07 0.08
N ALA A 21 -5.67 6.11 -0.48
CA ALA A 21 -6.97 5.68 0.03
C ALA A 21 -6.88 5.12 1.45
N ILE A 22 -5.82 4.36 1.78
CA ILE A 22 -5.55 3.91 3.17
C ILE A 22 -5.42 5.11 4.10
N SER A 23 -4.59 6.08 3.72
CA SER A 23 -4.34 7.29 4.52
C SER A 23 -5.62 8.09 4.73
N ARG A 24 -6.47 8.17 3.71
CA ARG A 24 -7.75 8.86 3.79
C ARG A 24 -8.70 8.16 4.77
N ALA A 25 -8.86 6.85 4.64
CA ALA A 25 -9.71 6.05 5.53
C ALA A 25 -9.25 6.18 7.00
N MET A 26 -7.93 6.19 7.24
CA MET A 26 -7.35 6.44 8.56
C MET A 26 -7.74 7.81 9.16
N LEU A 27 -7.72 8.87 8.35
CA LEU A 27 -8.12 10.22 8.78
C LEU A 27 -9.62 10.30 9.08
N ASP A 28 -10.42 9.61 8.28
CA ASP A 28 -11.88 9.51 8.47
C ASP A 28 -12.26 8.54 9.61
N ARG A 29 -11.27 7.90 10.26
CA ARG A 29 -11.41 6.87 11.31
C ARG A 29 -12.15 5.61 10.87
N ASP A 30 -12.19 5.37 9.56
CA ASP A 30 -12.69 4.13 8.99
C ASP A 30 -11.55 3.11 8.87
N PHE A 31 -11.23 2.48 10.01
CA PHE A 31 -10.10 1.55 10.08
C PHE A 31 -10.36 0.24 9.34
N ASP A 32 -11.63 -0.14 9.16
CA ASP A 32 -11.98 -1.34 8.40
C ASP A 32 -11.78 -1.10 6.90
N GLU A 33 -12.16 0.08 6.38
CA GLU A 33 -11.80 0.47 5.02
C GLU A 33 -10.28 0.58 4.85
N ALA A 34 -9.56 1.14 5.83
CA ALA A 34 -8.09 1.19 5.78
C ALA A 34 -7.46 -0.22 5.68
N ARG A 35 -8.00 -1.20 6.40
CA ARG A 35 -7.55 -2.61 6.33
C ARG A 35 -7.86 -3.23 4.99
N PHE A 36 -9.08 -3.03 4.50
CA PHE A 36 -9.49 -3.54 3.19
C PHE A 36 -8.56 -3.02 2.09
N ARG A 37 -8.29 -1.72 2.08
CA ARG A 37 -7.36 -1.09 1.12
C ARG A 37 -5.94 -1.60 1.27
N ALA A 38 -5.42 -1.73 2.48
CA ALA A 38 -4.08 -2.27 2.71
C ALA A 38 -3.95 -3.74 2.24
N HIS A 39 -5.01 -4.53 2.38
CA HIS A 39 -5.06 -5.91 1.88
C HIS A 39 -5.13 -5.94 0.34
N LEU A 40 -5.88 -5.02 -0.27
CA LEU A 40 -5.94 -4.89 -1.72
C LEU A 40 -4.54 -4.60 -2.32
N VAL A 41 -3.82 -3.63 -1.75
CA VAL A 41 -2.43 -3.31 -2.17
C VAL A 41 -1.51 -4.53 -2.02
N LEU A 42 -1.64 -5.32 -0.95
CA LEU A 42 -0.86 -6.54 -0.75
C LEU A 42 -1.15 -7.59 -1.84
N CYS A 43 -2.43 -7.79 -2.18
CA CYS A 43 -2.85 -8.69 -3.25
C CYS A 43 -2.30 -8.25 -4.61
N GLU A 44 -2.44 -6.96 -4.95
CA GLU A 44 -1.95 -6.39 -6.21
C GLU A 44 -0.43 -6.49 -6.32
N ALA A 45 0.30 -6.15 -5.26
CA ALA A 45 1.75 -6.30 -5.22
C ALA A 45 2.18 -7.77 -5.42
N SER A 46 1.40 -8.72 -4.88
CA SER A 46 1.64 -10.15 -5.10
C SER A 46 1.40 -10.57 -6.55
N THR A 47 0.32 -10.09 -7.18
CA THR A 47 0.01 -10.33 -8.59
C THR A 47 1.06 -9.73 -9.52
N MET A 48 1.62 -8.57 -9.17
CA MET A 48 2.65 -7.86 -9.94
C MET A 48 4.08 -8.33 -9.61
N ALA A 49 4.26 -9.32 -8.73
CA ALA A 49 5.56 -9.80 -8.27
C ALA A 49 6.46 -8.67 -7.69
N LEU A 50 5.88 -7.77 -6.90
CA LEU A 50 6.54 -6.65 -6.21
C LEU A 50 6.71 -6.95 -4.71
N PRO A 51 7.67 -7.80 -4.30
CA PRO A 51 7.80 -8.27 -2.92
C PRO A 51 8.10 -7.14 -1.92
N ALA A 52 8.78 -6.08 -2.34
CA ALA A 52 9.06 -4.92 -1.49
C ALA A 52 7.77 -4.16 -1.13
N VAL A 53 6.89 -3.94 -2.11
CA VAL A 53 5.58 -3.30 -1.90
C VAL A 53 4.69 -4.20 -1.04
N GLY A 54 4.65 -5.49 -1.34
CA GLY A 54 3.90 -6.47 -0.55
C GLY A 54 4.36 -6.53 0.92
N GLY A 55 5.67 -6.53 1.16
CA GLY A 55 6.24 -6.48 2.51
C GLY A 55 5.83 -5.22 3.28
N ALA A 56 5.86 -4.06 2.63
CA ALA A 56 5.45 -2.80 3.23
C ALA A 56 3.93 -2.75 3.50
N ALA A 57 3.10 -3.25 2.57
CA ALA A 57 1.65 -3.36 2.76
C ALA A 57 1.30 -4.28 3.94
N GLN A 58 2.02 -5.40 4.09
CA GLN A 58 1.86 -6.28 5.24
C GLN A 58 2.26 -5.59 6.56
N ALA A 59 3.29 -4.74 6.56
CA ALA A 59 3.64 -3.95 7.74
C ALA A 59 2.52 -2.97 8.13
N VAL A 60 1.86 -2.33 7.16
CA VAL A 60 0.68 -1.49 7.39
C VAL A 60 -0.45 -2.31 8.03
N LEU A 61 -0.78 -3.49 7.49
CA LEU A 61 -1.80 -4.38 8.06
C LEU A 61 -1.50 -4.79 9.51
N ASN A 62 -0.23 -5.09 9.82
CA ASN A 62 0.19 -5.45 11.17
C ASN A 62 -0.02 -4.29 12.16
N VAL A 63 0.18 -3.05 11.72
CA VAL A 63 -0.07 -1.86 12.55
C VAL A 63 -1.56 -1.57 12.68
N LEU A 64 -2.36 -1.73 11.61
CA LEU A 64 -3.82 -1.59 11.67
C LEU A 64 -4.45 -2.60 12.62
N GLY A 65 -3.87 -3.78 12.75
CA GLY A 65 -4.35 -4.84 13.63
C GLY A 65 -5.66 -5.47 13.12
N PRO A 66 -6.29 -6.33 13.93
CA PRO A 66 -7.47 -7.08 13.53
C PRO A 66 -8.71 -6.19 13.34
N LEU A 67 -9.73 -6.72 12.67
CA LEU A 67 -11.01 -6.04 12.46
C LEU A 67 -11.61 -5.54 13.79
N GLY A 68 -12.17 -4.32 13.76
CA GLY A 68 -12.74 -3.69 14.95
C GLY A 68 -11.73 -3.20 16.00
N SER A 69 -10.41 -3.41 15.82
CA SER A 69 -9.40 -2.83 16.72
C SER A 69 -9.06 -1.39 16.33
N VAL A 70 -8.41 -0.68 17.25
CA VAL A 70 -7.74 0.59 16.94
C VAL A 70 -6.32 0.27 16.43
N PRO A 71 -5.82 0.98 15.40
CA PRO A 71 -4.45 0.85 14.94
C PRO A 71 -3.43 1.13 16.05
N ALA A 72 -2.34 0.38 16.05
CA ALA A 72 -1.20 0.63 16.92
C ALA A 72 -0.47 1.93 16.52
N PRO A 73 0.29 2.54 17.44
CA PRO A 73 1.20 3.63 17.09
C PRO A 73 2.18 3.21 15.99
N GLY A 74 2.57 4.16 15.13
CA GLY A 74 3.53 3.91 14.05
C GLY A 74 2.93 3.80 12.64
N ILE A 75 1.63 4.01 12.49
CA ILE A 75 0.96 3.94 11.17
C ILE A 75 1.56 4.89 10.13
N GLY A 76 1.94 6.11 10.53
CA GLY A 76 2.57 7.08 9.63
C GLY A 76 3.92 6.59 9.09
N ARG A 77 4.69 5.87 9.90
CA ARG A 77 5.96 5.26 9.46
C ARG A 77 5.70 4.12 8.48
N ALA A 78 4.74 3.25 8.78
CA ALA A 78 4.39 2.14 7.89
C ALA A 78 3.88 2.64 6.52
N LEU A 79 3.06 3.70 6.51
CA LEU A 79 2.60 4.34 5.27
C LEU A 79 3.73 5.01 4.49
N LEU A 80 4.70 5.64 5.17
CA LEU A 80 5.87 6.22 4.52
C LEU A 80 6.76 5.14 3.89
N GLU A 81 6.97 4.02 4.58
CA GLU A 81 7.69 2.86 4.06
C GLU A 81 6.98 2.26 2.83
N LEU A 82 5.64 2.18 2.85
CA LEU A 82 4.84 1.75 1.70
C LEU A 82 4.98 2.70 0.51
N SER A 83 4.87 4.01 0.74
CA SER A 83 5.07 5.02 -0.32
C SER A 83 6.46 4.90 -0.94
N GLY A 84 7.50 4.78 -0.11
CA GLY A 84 8.87 4.63 -0.59
C GLY A 84 9.10 3.35 -1.39
N ALA A 85 8.42 2.25 -1.02
CA ALA A 85 8.47 1.01 -1.78
C ALA A 85 7.81 1.14 -3.16
N ILE A 86 6.69 1.87 -3.26
CA ILE A 86 6.00 2.14 -4.52
C ILE A 86 6.84 3.06 -5.43
N ASP A 87 7.46 4.09 -4.87
CA ASP A 87 8.34 4.99 -5.61
C ASP A 87 9.54 4.25 -6.20
N ALA A 88 10.04 3.22 -5.52
CA ALA A 88 11.19 2.43 -5.96
C ALA A 88 10.92 1.50 -7.16
N VAL A 89 9.67 1.29 -7.57
CA VAL A 89 9.25 0.36 -8.65
C VAL A 89 9.82 0.74 -10.05
N GLU A 90 10.55 1.84 -10.20
CA GLU A 90 11.21 2.26 -11.45
C GLU A 90 12.70 1.85 -11.59
N ARG A 91 13.36 1.34 -10.54
CA ARG A 91 14.84 1.23 -10.50
C ARG A 91 15.44 -0.16 -10.77
N THR A 92 14.68 -1.07 -11.38
CA THR A 92 15.15 -2.42 -11.76
C THR A 92 14.80 -2.71 -13.20
#